data_AF-Q5TNQ0-F1
#
_entry.id   AF-Q5TNQ0-F1
#
_cell.length_a   1.000
_cell.length_b   1.000
_cell.length_c   1.000
_cell.angle_alpha   90.00
_cell.angle_beta   90.00
_cell.angle_gamma   90.00
#
_symmetry.space_group_name_H-M   'P 1'
#
loop_
_entity.id
_entity.type
_entity.pdbx_description
1 polymer ?
#
loop_
_entity_poly.entity_id
_entity_poly.type
_entity_poly.pdbx_seq_one_letter_code
_entity_poly.pdbx_strand_id
1 'polypeptide(L)'
;SNGKNGNTGNGSGAEGRPVPAGGTLGLSAAGCKYDRTIEDTVVALRRELRTVYETLREQNEKLVDLEKDVRDRDISIRYLKNEYRKLQEYYRSNKSDLSVPPNFNLNGNNKENGGGGGGTANVDELLQKLQQELKEKDQMVRELNQKVIRLSNNLIFVQKESLSKDDRLDELQNEIDKFRQVVRPITKAMIEKRCSEDTFDSWSPGVENTRVLPVTETRIKRQAISAEPLSSLAGMQGDLIKIPKSSLSREIIKSAILDNDFMKNLEMTQIREIVDCMYPVQYAAGSLIIKEGDVGSIVYVME
;
A
#
# COMPACT_ATOMS: atom_id res chain seq x y z
N SER A 1 65.67 17.10 13.03
CA SER A 1 66.81 17.97 13.32
C SER A 1 66.64 18.53 14.72
N ASN A 2 67.69 18.44 15.54
CA ASN A 2 67.87 18.98 16.90
C ASN A 2 66.87 18.52 17.99
N GLY A 3 67.25 17.95 19.14
CA GLY A 3 68.56 17.77 19.77
C GLY A 3 68.67 18.59 21.07
N LYS A 4 69.11 17.90 22.14
CA LYS A 4 69.72 18.37 23.41
C LYS A 4 68.76 18.78 24.54
N ASN A 5 68.72 18.03 25.66
CA ASN A 5 69.68 17.91 26.78
C ASN A 5 69.59 19.06 27.79
N GLY A 6 69.44 18.71 29.07
CA GLY A 6 69.53 19.65 30.19
C GLY A 6 69.27 19.00 31.55
N ASN A 7 70.28 18.30 32.04
CA ASN A 7 70.42 17.67 33.36
C ASN A 7 70.56 18.71 34.50
N THR A 8 70.66 18.19 35.74
CA THR A 8 71.04 18.79 37.04
C THR A 8 69.85 19.23 37.90
N GLY A 9 69.77 18.86 39.18
CA GLY A 9 70.66 18.10 40.05
C GLY A 9 70.11 18.13 41.50
N ASN A 10 70.56 17.14 42.29
CA ASN A 10 70.64 17.03 43.75
C ASN A 10 70.17 18.23 44.61
N GLY A 11 69.57 18.06 45.79
CA GLY A 11 69.56 16.91 46.69
C GLY A 11 69.54 17.41 48.15
N SER A 12 69.16 16.53 49.08
CA SER A 12 69.38 16.61 50.54
C SER A 12 68.55 17.65 51.31
N GLY A 13 67.94 17.38 52.47
CA GLY A 13 67.94 16.23 53.36
C GLY A 13 67.62 16.73 54.78
N ALA A 14 66.87 15.92 55.55
CA ALA A 14 66.71 15.94 57.03
C ALA A 14 66.12 17.21 57.68
N GLU A 15 65.34 17.22 58.77
CA GLU A 15 64.77 16.24 59.71
C GLU A 15 63.78 17.05 60.60
N GLY A 16 62.78 16.42 61.22
CA GLY A 16 62.07 17.00 62.37
C GLY A 16 60.55 16.79 62.42
N ARG A 17 60.10 15.81 63.23
CA ARG A 17 58.75 15.72 63.83
C ARG A 17 58.79 16.38 65.22
N PRO A 18 57.71 16.99 65.77
CA PRO A 18 56.45 16.28 66.07
C PRO A 18 55.12 17.07 65.87
N VAL A 19 54.03 16.30 65.81
CA VAL A 19 52.57 16.61 65.84
C VAL A 19 52.17 17.23 67.21
N PRO A 20 50.95 17.77 67.48
CA PRO A 20 49.72 17.87 66.65
C PRO A 20 48.84 19.15 66.82
N ALA A 21 47.97 19.44 65.86
CA ALA A 21 46.60 19.96 66.08
C ALA A 21 45.87 20.15 64.74
N GLY A 22 44.57 19.86 64.73
CA GLY A 22 43.74 19.70 63.54
C GLY A 22 43.70 20.88 62.57
N GLY A 23 43.65 20.51 61.29
CA GLY A 23 43.42 21.40 60.17
C GLY A 23 43.11 20.56 58.95
N THR A 24 41.83 20.39 58.67
CA THR A 24 41.31 19.86 57.41
C THR A 24 41.93 20.60 56.23
N LEU A 25 42.30 19.88 55.17
CA LEU A 25 42.39 20.23 53.74
C LEU A 25 43.74 19.88 53.08
N GLY A 26 43.67 19.13 51.98
CA GLY A 26 44.74 19.04 50.99
C GLY A 26 45.08 17.65 50.45
N LEU A 27 44.10 16.86 49.97
CA LEU A 27 44.40 15.68 49.15
C LEU A 27 44.78 16.12 47.72
N SER A 28 46.01 15.77 47.37
CA SER A 28 46.76 15.86 46.11
C SER A 28 46.02 16.26 44.82
N ALA A 29 46.49 17.33 44.18
CA ALA A 29 46.10 17.82 42.86
C ALA A 29 46.69 17.06 41.64
N ALA A 30 47.14 15.81 41.82
CA ALA A 30 47.80 15.02 40.76
C ALA A 30 46.85 14.07 40.01
N GLY A 31 45.84 13.50 40.68
CA GLY A 31 44.82 12.63 40.05
C GLY A 31 43.83 13.39 39.16
N CYS A 32 43.54 14.65 39.50
CA CYS A 32 42.54 15.47 38.79
C CYS A 32 42.98 15.92 37.39
N LYS A 33 44.28 15.86 37.06
CA LYS A 33 44.77 16.28 35.74
C LYS A 33 44.53 15.21 34.68
N TYR A 34 44.78 13.94 35.03
CA TYR A 34 44.53 12.80 34.14
C TYR A 34 43.03 12.56 33.93
N ASP A 35 42.22 12.65 34.99
CA ASP A 35 40.76 12.59 34.88
C ASP A 35 40.20 13.73 34.03
N ARG A 36 40.66 14.98 34.23
CA ARG A 36 40.26 16.10 33.35
C ARG A 36 40.63 15.86 31.90
N THR A 37 41.82 15.36 31.60
CA THR A 37 42.19 15.08 30.20
C THR A 37 41.32 13.99 29.58
N ILE A 38 40.91 12.97 30.33
CA ILE A 38 40.00 11.93 29.84
C ILE A 38 38.59 12.51 29.65
N GLU A 39 38.08 13.27 30.62
CA GLU A 39 36.80 13.98 30.51
C GLU A 39 36.78 14.94 29.29
N ASP A 40 37.86 15.69 29.07
CA ASP A 40 38.03 16.58 27.93
C ASP A 40 38.01 15.81 26.60
N THR A 41 38.68 14.65 26.53
CA THR A 41 38.62 13.79 25.34
C THR A 41 37.23 13.20 25.10
N VAL A 42 36.51 12.80 26.15
CA VAL A 42 35.12 12.32 26.05
C VAL A 42 34.19 13.45 25.57
N VAL A 43 34.39 14.67 26.05
CA VAL A 43 33.63 15.84 25.60
C VAL A 43 33.94 16.18 24.14
N ALA A 44 35.21 16.08 23.72
CA ALA A 44 35.62 16.25 22.33
C ALA A 44 34.99 15.19 21.41
N LEU A 45 35.07 13.91 21.77
CA LEU A 45 34.43 12.81 21.04
C LEU A 45 32.91 12.96 20.96
N ARG A 46 32.25 13.41 22.04
CA ARG A 46 30.81 13.71 22.03
C ARG A 46 30.47 14.86 21.09
N ARG A 47 31.35 15.86 20.97
CA ARG A 47 31.18 16.98 20.03
C ARG A 47 31.36 16.51 18.59
N GLU A 48 32.38 15.70 18.32
CA GLU A 48 32.61 15.10 17.00
C GLU A 48 31.46 14.19 16.58
N LEU A 49 30.98 13.35 17.49
CA LEU A 49 29.84 12.48 17.26
C LEU A 49 28.58 13.29 16.93
N ARG A 50 28.33 14.40 17.64
CA ARG A 50 27.23 15.32 17.30
C ARG A 50 27.39 15.92 15.91
N THR A 51 28.59 16.38 15.55
CA THR A 51 28.83 16.92 14.20
C THR A 51 28.60 15.86 13.13
N VAL A 52 29.03 14.61 13.35
CA VAL A 52 28.80 13.51 12.42
C VAL A 52 27.30 13.23 12.28
N TYR A 53 26.55 13.17 13.37
CA TYR A 53 25.10 12.96 13.32
C TYR A 53 24.37 14.06 12.56
N GLU A 54 24.72 15.33 12.77
CA GLU A 54 24.09 16.42 12.03
C GLU A 54 24.46 16.40 10.55
N THR A 55 25.73 16.14 10.21
CA THR A 55 26.11 15.99 8.79
C THR A 55 25.39 14.82 8.11
N LEU A 56 25.22 13.70 8.82
CA LEU A 56 24.50 12.53 8.31
C LEU A 56 23.01 12.85 8.15
N ARG A 57 22.43 13.60 9.07
CA ARG A 57 21.04 14.07 8.99
C ARG A 57 20.83 14.98 7.79
N GLU A 58 21.69 15.97 7.59
CA GLU A 58 21.64 16.86 6.43
C GLU A 58 21.81 16.09 5.11
N GLN A 59 22.70 15.10 5.07
CA GLN A 59 22.86 14.25 3.89
C GLN A 59 21.62 13.41 3.61
N ASN A 60 20.96 12.87 4.64
CA ASN A 60 19.71 12.14 4.49
C ASN A 60 18.58 13.05 3.99
N GLU A 61 18.48 14.29 4.47
CA GLU A 61 17.50 15.27 3.98
C GLU A 61 17.75 15.57 2.48
N LYS A 62 19.00 15.82 2.08
CA LYS A 62 19.36 15.99 0.66
C LYS A 62 19.02 14.76 -0.18
N LEU A 63 19.24 13.55 0.36
CA LEU A 63 18.95 12.31 -0.33
C LEU A 63 17.44 12.16 -0.59
N VAL A 64 16.60 12.50 0.38
CA VAL A 64 15.13 12.50 0.23
C VAL A 64 14.67 13.46 -0.86
N ASP A 65 15.26 14.67 -0.92
CA ASP A 65 14.96 15.64 -1.99
C ASP A 65 15.38 15.12 -3.37
N LEU A 66 16.58 14.54 -3.47
CA LEU A 66 17.08 13.91 -4.69
C LEU A 66 16.20 12.74 -5.15
N GLU A 67 15.72 11.90 -4.23
CA GLU A 67 14.80 10.82 -4.54
C GLU A 67 13.46 11.35 -5.06
N LYS A 68 12.96 12.45 -4.49
CA LYS A 68 11.76 13.13 -4.99
C LYS A 68 11.97 13.64 -6.41
N ASP A 69 13.08 14.30 -6.69
CA ASP A 69 13.44 14.79 -8.02
C ASP A 69 13.59 13.65 -9.05
N VAL A 70 14.09 12.48 -8.62
CA VAL A 70 14.13 11.28 -9.48
C VAL A 70 12.72 10.80 -9.80
N ARG A 71 11.82 10.71 -8.80
CA ARG A 71 10.43 10.31 -9.01
C ARG A 71 9.71 11.24 -9.98
N ASP A 72 9.88 12.55 -9.83
CA ASP A 72 9.27 13.56 -10.71
C ASP A 72 9.80 13.49 -12.14
N ARG A 73 11.11 13.24 -12.30
CA ARG A 73 11.72 12.98 -13.62
C ARG A 73 11.19 11.70 -14.25
N ASP A 74 11.02 10.62 -13.49
CA ASP A 74 10.48 9.36 -14.01
C ASP A 74 9.03 9.50 -14.50
N ILE A 75 8.22 10.30 -13.79
CA ILE A 75 6.87 10.67 -14.24
C ILE A 75 6.96 11.39 -15.60
N SER A 76 7.85 12.39 -15.71
CA SER A 76 8.04 13.16 -16.93
C SER A 76 8.53 12.29 -18.10
N ILE A 77 9.46 11.37 -17.84
CA ILE A 77 9.97 10.42 -18.85
C ILE A 77 8.85 9.49 -19.32
N ARG A 78 8.02 8.96 -18.40
CA ARG A 78 6.88 8.11 -18.77
C ARG A 78 5.88 8.86 -19.65
N TYR A 79 5.55 10.09 -19.28
CA TYR A 79 4.67 10.94 -20.07
C TYR A 79 5.24 11.16 -21.48
N LEU A 80 6.50 11.58 -21.57
CA LEU A 80 7.14 11.89 -22.85
C LEU A 80 7.32 10.64 -23.73
N LYS A 81 7.62 9.48 -23.14
CA LYS A 81 7.64 8.18 -23.83
C LYS A 81 6.25 7.82 -24.40
N ASN A 82 5.18 8.13 -23.68
CA ASN A 82 3.82 7.90 -24.15
C ASN A 82 3.48 8.81 -25.34
N GLU A 83 3.79 10.11 -25.24
CA GLU A 83 3.60 11.05 -26.35
C GLU A 83 4.42 10.67 -27.59
N TYR A 84 5.68 10.25 -27.40
CA TYR A 84 6.51 9.76 -28.50
C TYR A 84 5.92 8.50 -29.14
N ARG A 85 5.39 7.57 -28.35
CA ARG A 85 4.70 6.37 -28.87
C ARG A 85 3.49 6.76 -29.72
N LYS A 86 2.64 7.66 -29.23
CA LYS A 86 1.48 8.16 -30.00
C LYS A 86 1.90 8.79 -31.32
N LEU A 87 2.97 9.60 -31.30
CA LEU A 87 3.50 10.24 -32.50
C LEU A 87 4.09 9.21 -33.47
N GLN A 88 4.79 8.19 -32.97
CA GLN A 88 5.30 7.09 -33.79
C GLN A 88 4.17 6.28 -34.43
N GLU A 89 3.09 6.02 -33.69
CA GLU A 89 1.87 5.37 -34.18
C GLU A 89 1.21 6.19 -35.29
N TYR A 90 1.11 7.51 -35.10
CA TYR A 90 0.61 8.46 -36.09
C TYR A 90 1.44 8.42 -37.38
N TYR A 91 2.77 8.51 -37.29
CA TYR A 91 3.63 8.43 -38.47
C TYR A 91 3.67 7.05 -39.11
N ARG A 92 3.56 5.95 -38.35
CA ARG A 92 3.42 4.60 -38.91
C ARG A 92 2.12 4.45 -39.68
N SER A 93 1.02 4.95 -39.13
CA SER A 93 -0.30 4.90 -39.76
C SER A 93 -0.36 5.74 -41.04
N ASN A 94 0.41 6.84 -41.10
CA ASN A 94 0.50 7.68 -42.29
C ASN A 94 1.65 7.30 -43.25
N LYS A 95 2.47 6.29 -42.92
CA LYS A 95 3.60 5.86 -43.77
C LYS A 95 3.16 5.11 -45.03
N SER A 96 1.95 4.55 -45.06
CA SER A 96 1.41 3.88 -46.24
C SER A 96 0.98 4.82 -47.37
N ASP A 97 0.92 6.14 -47.13
CA ASP A 97 0.36 7.10 -48.12
C ASP A 97 1.40 8.04 -48.76
N LEU A 98 2.69 7.89 -48.41
CA LEU A 98 3.78 8.75 -48.90
C LEU A 98 4.92 7.96 -49.59
N SER A 99 4.77 6.65 -49.78
CA SER A 99 5.85 5.77 -50.30
C SER A 99 5.74 5.40 -51.78
N VAL A 100 4.69 5.79 -52.51
CA VAL A 100 4.56 5.43 -53.92
C VAL A 100 4.69 6.71 -54.76
N PRO A 101 5.82 6.97 -55.43
CA PRO A 101 5.83 8.00 -56.45
C PRO A 101 4.85 7.59 -57.56
N PRO A 102 4.02 8.51 -58.09
CA PRO A 102 3.15 8.16 -59.20
C PRO A 102 4.04 7.79 -60.39
N ASN A 103 4.00 6.52 -60.80
CA ASN A 103 4.56 6.10 -62.08
C ASN A 103 3.81 6.85 -63.19
N PHE A 104 4.42 7.90 -63.73
CA PHE A 104 4.00 8.49 -64.99
C PHE A 104 4.34 7.52 -66.12
N ASN A 105 3.42 6.61 -66.41
CA ASN A 105 3.48 5.81 -67.63
C ASN A 105 2.91 6.65 -68.79
N LEU A 106 3.75 7.50 -69.37
CA LEU A 106 3.48 8.11 -70.67
C LEU A 106 3.92 7.13 -71.75
N ASN A 107 2.97 6.37 -72.31
CA ASN A 107 3.18 5.79 -73.63
C ASN A 107 1.87 5.49 -74.36
N GLY A 108 1.74 6.02 -75.59
CA GLY A 108 0.87 5.45 -76.62
C GLY A 108 -0.09 6.42 -77.32
N ASN A 109 0.43 7.13 -78.33
CA ASN A 109 -0.35 7.66 -79.45
C ASN A 109 -1.33 6.60 -80.02
N ASN A 110 -2.60 6.95 -80.26
CA ASN A 110 -3.12 7.46 -81.55
C ASN A 110 -4.60 7.09 -81.78
N LYS A 111 -5.30 8.05 -82.39
CA LYS A 111 -6.46 7.96 -83.29
C LYS A 111 -7.89 7.72 -82.78
N GLU A 112 -8.69 8.73 -83.19
CA GLU A 112 -10.01 8.64 -83.83
C GLU A 112 -11.28 8.67 -82.95
N ASN A 113 -11.86 9.87 -82.96
CA ASN A 113 -13.24 10.15 -83.37
C ASN A 113 -14.39 9.92 -82.37
N GLY A 114 -15.16 10.99 -82.14
CA GLY A 114 -16.60 10.92 -81.90
C GLY A 114 -17.10 10.89 -80.45
N GLY A 115 -17.63 12.04 -80.01
CA GLY A 115 -18.92 12.13 -79.30
C GLY A 115 -19.01 11.68 -77.83
N GLY A 116 -19.60 12.55 -77.01
CA GLY A 116 -20.32 12.14 -75.79
C GLY A 116 -19.84 12.79 -74.50
N GLY A 117 -20.40 13.96 -74.19
CA GLY A 117 -20.40 14.48 -72.82
C GLY A 117 -21.18 13.55 -71.90
N GLY A 118 -20.54 13.05 -70.84
CA GLY A 118 -21.17 12.14 -69.87
C GLY A 118 -20.25 11.64 -68.74
N GLY A 119 -18.93 11.77 -68.87
CA GLY A 119 -17.97 11.28 -67.87
C GLY A 119 -17.70 12.21 -66.68
N THR A 120 -17.98 13.50 -66.77
CA THR A 120 -17.61 14.49 -65.74
C THR A 120 -18.51 14.43 -64.50
N ALA A 121 -19.81 14.19 -64.68
CA ALA A 121 -20.78 14.15 -63.57
C ALA A 121 -20.51 13.01 -62.56
N ASN A 122 -20.01 11.85 -63.01
CA ASN A 122 -19.68 10.73 -62.14
C ASN A 122 -18.41 10.96 -61.31
N VAL A 123 -17.42 11.66 -61.87
CA VAL A 123 -16.16 11.98 -61.18
C VAL A 123 -16.40 13.06 -60.11
N ASP A 124 -17.21 14.07 -60.43
CA ASP A 124 -17.59 15.11 -59.48
C ASP A 124 -18.45 14.55 -58.32
N GLU A 125 -19.38 13.62 -58.60
CA GLU A 125 -20.17 12.95 -57.56
C GLU A 125 -19.30 12.08 -56.63
N LEU A 126 -18.30 11.38 -57.18
CA LEU A 126 -17.36 10.59 -56.39
C LEU A 126 -16.45 11.48 -55.54
N LEU A 127 -15.98 12.60 -56.09
CA LEU A 127 -15.18 13.59 -55.35
C LEU A 127 -15.97 14.18 -54.18
N GLN A 128 -17.25 14.46 -54.39
CA GLN A 128 -18.13 14.98 -53.34
C GLN A 128 -18.37 13.94 -52.22
N LYS A 129 -18.54 12.66 -52.57
CA LYS A 129 -18.62 11.56 -51.60
C LYS A 129 -17.34 11.41 -50.78
N LEU A 130 -16.18 11.44 -51.42
CA LEU A 130 -14.87 11.38 -50.75
C LEU A 130 -14.64 12.58 -49.82
N GLN A 131 -15.01 13.79 -50.24
CA GLN A 131 -14.93 14.99 -49.40
C GLN A 131 -15.84 14.92 -48.18
N GLN A 132 -17.06 14.40 -48.35
CA GLN A 132 -18.00 14.19 -47.25
C GLN A 132 -17.45 13.15 -46.26
N GLU A 133 -16.92 12.04 -46.76
CA GLU A 133 -16.33 10.98 -45.92
C GLU A 133 -15.08 11.47 -45.17
N LEU A 134 -14.24 12.29 -45.80
CA LEU A 134 -13.09 12.91 -45.15
C LEU A 134 -13.52 13.83 -43.99
N LYS A 135 -14.55 14.65 -44.23
CA LYS A 135 -15.11 15.58 -43.23
C LYS A 135 -15.72 14.84 -42.04
N GLU A 136 -16.38 13.71 -42.29
CA GLU A 136 -16.93 12.84 -41.25
C GLU A 136 -15.82 12.18 -40.42
N LYS A 137 -14.76 11.66 -41.06
CA LYS A 137 -13.59 11.13 -40.36
C LYS A 137 -12.88 12.21 -39.52
N ASP A 138 -12.72 13.42 -40.04
CA ASP A 138 -12.15 14.55 -39.30
C ASP A 138 -13.01 14.96 -38.08
N GLN A 139 -14.33 14.83 -38.18
CA GLN A 139 -15.23 15.03 -37.05
C GLN A 139 -15.07 13.93 -35.99
N MET A 140 -15.03 12.66 -36.41
CA MET A 140 -14.79 11.52 -35.53
C MET A 140 -13.45 11.64 -34.77
N VAL A 141 -12.38 12.06 -35.45
CA VAL A 141 -11.07 12.30 -34.85
C VAL A 141 -11.13 13.40 -33.78
N ARG A 142 -11.87 14.49 -34.02
CA ARG A 142 -12.05 15.56 -33.02
C ARG A 142 -12.79 15.06 -31.78
N GLU A 143 -13.84 14.27 -31.95
CA GLU A 143 -14.60 13.70 -30.84
C GLU A 143 -13.77 12.72 -30.01
N LEU A 144 -13.02 11.84 -30.66
CA LEU A 144 -12.09 10.93 -29.99
C LEU A 144 -10.99 11.68 -29.23
N ASN A 145 -10.40 12.71 -29.82
CA ASN A 145 -9.42 13.55 -29.13
C ASN A 145 -10.01 14.21 -27.88
N GLN A 146 -11.25 14.71 -27.96
CA GLN A 146 -11.91 15.29 -26.79
C GLN A 146 -12.16 14.24 -25.68
N LYS A 147 -12.51 13.01 -26.06
CA LYS A 147 -12.67 11.89 -25.12
C LYS A 147 -11.34 11.51 -24.46
N VAL A 148 -10.26 11.47 -25.23
CA VAL A 148 -8.89 11.21 -24.72
C VAL A 148 -8.49 12.28 -23.70
N ILE A 149 -8.76 13.56 -23.97
CA ILE A 149 -8.46 14.65 -23.02
C ILE A 149 -9.23 14.46 -21.71
N ARG A 150 -10.53 14.13 -21.76
CA ARG A 150 -11.33 13.88 -20.56
C ARG A 150 -10.80 12.70 -19.75
N LEU A 151 -10.49 11.59 -20.41
CA LEU A 151 -9.93 10.40 -19.76
C LEU A 151 -8.55 10.69 -19.15
N SER A 152 -7.71 11.45 -19.85
CA SER A 152 -6.41 11.88 -19.33
C SER A 152 -6.55 12.73 -18.06
N ASN A 153 -7.50 13.66 -18.04
CA ASN A 153 -7.75 14.49 -16.86
C ASN A 153 -8.28 13.67 -15.68
N ASN A 154 -9.18 12.72 -15.93
CA ASN A 154 -9.67 11.81 -14.88
C ASN A 154 -8.54 10.93 -14.33
N LEU A 155 -7.68 10.40 -15.20
CA LEU A 155 -6.53 9.61 -14.79
C LEU A 155 -5.57 10.42 -13.90
N ILE A 156 -5.27 11.66 -14.27
CA ILE A 156 -4.43 12.57 -13.46
C ILE A 156 -5.05 12.79 -12.07
N PHE A 157 -6.37 13.00 -12.01
CA PHE A 157 -7.08 13.19 -10.74
C PHE A 157 -6.96 11.95 -9.84
N VAL A 158 -7.27 10.76 -10.36
CA VAL A 158 -7.18 9.51 -9.61
C VAL A 158 -5.75 9.23 -9.15
N GLN A 159 -4.76 9.52 -10.00
CA GLN A 159 -3.36 9.34 -9.66
C GLN A 159 -2.93 10.28 -8.52
N LYS A 160 -3.38 11.53 -8.52
CA LYS A 160 -3.12 12.48 -7.42
C LYS A 160 -3.76 12.03 -6.12
N GLU A 161 -4.99 11.51 -6.19
CA GLU A 161 -5.69 10.97 -5.01
C GLU A 161 -4.98 9.74 -4.45
N SER A 162 -4.47 8.84 -5.31
CA SER A 162 -3.68 7.69 -4.89
C SER A 162 -2.43 8.12 -4.13
N LEU A 163 -1.65 9.06 -4.69
CA LEU A 163 -0.45 9.58 -4.03
C LEU A 163 -0.75 10.19 -2.67
N SER A 164 -1.83 10.96 -2.55
CA SER A 164 -2.25 11.52 -1.26
C SER A 164 -2.65 10.45 -0.24
N LYS A 165 -3.18 9.31 -0.68
CA LYS A 165 -3.49 8.18 0.20
C LYS A 165 -2.22 7.43 0.61
N ASP A 166 -1.26 7.29 -0.31
CA ASP A 166 0.04 6.67 -0.04
C ASP A 166 0.83 7.49 1.00
N ASP A 167 0.87 8.82 0.86
CA ASP A 167 1.48 9.71 1.87
C ASP A 167 0.83 9.51 3.26
N ARG A 168 -0.50 9.36 3.30
CA ARG A 168 -1.22 9.12 4.55
C ARG A 168 -0.93 7.75 5.15
N LEU A 169 -0.73 6.73 4.32
CA LEU A 169 -0.31 5.41 4.78
C LEU A 169 1.08 5.47 5.41
N ASP A 170 2.02 6.20 4.80
CA ASP A 170 3.36 6.38 5.35
C ASP A 170 3.33 7.14 6.69
N GLU A 171 2.51 8.17 6.82
CA GLU A 171 2.30 8.87 8.10
C GLU A 171 1.81 7.93 9.21
N LEU A 172 0.78 7.13 8.90
CA LEU A 172 0.21 6.17 9.86
C LEU A 172 1.20 5.05 10.19
N GLN A 173 1.96 4.58 9.20
CA GLN A 173 2.99 3.57 9.40
C GLN A 173 4.11 4.10 10.32
N ASN A 174 4.56 5.34 10.10
CA ASN A 174 5.50 6.02 10.97
C ASN A 174 4.95 6.20 12.40
N GLU A 175 3.65 6.44 12.55
CA GLU A 175 2.99 6.50 13.86
C GLU A 175 2.98 5.15 14.56
N ILE A 176 2.62 4.08 13.83
CA ILE A 176 2.67 2.70 14.33
C ILE A 176 4.10 2.33 14.75
N ASP A 177 5.12 2.69 13.98
CA ASP A 177 6.50 2.37 14.30
C ASP A 177 7.01 3.16 15.50
N LYS A 178 6.57 4.42 15.69
CA LYS A 178 6.79 5.17 16.93
C LYS A 178 6.17 4.46 18.14
N PHE A 179 4.92 4.00 18.02
CA PHE A 179 4.29 3.22 19.09
C PHE A 179 5.03 1.91 19.36
N ARG A 180 5.46 1.18 18.32
CA ARG A 180 6.25 -0.05 18.46
C ARG A 180 7.58 0.20 19.17
N GLN A 181 8.29 1.28 18.86
CA GLN A 181 9.56 1.62 19.50
C GLN A 181 9.42 1.84 21.01
N VAL A 182 8.29 2.38 21.47
CA VAL A 182 8.03 2.56 22.91
C VAL A 182 7.51 1.26 23.54
N VAL A 183 6.61 0.56 22.87
CA VAL A 183 5.93 -0.63 23.40
C VAL A 183 6.83 -1.87 23.43
N ARG A 184 7.69 -2.08 22.41
CA ARG A 184 8.58 -3.25 22.35
C ARG A 184 9.55 -3.34 23.54
N PRO A 185 10.32 -2.30 23.91
CA PRO A 185 11.23 -2.40 25.06
C PRO A 185 10.47 -2.53 26.39
N ILE A 186 9.30 -1.90 26.53
CA ILE A 186 8.44 -2.06 27.72
C ILE A 186 7.96 -3.52 27.83
N THR A 187 7.46 -4.08 26.73
CA THR A 187 7.00 -5.47 26.67
C THR A 187 8.14 -6.44 26.94
N LYS A 188 9.33 -6.20 26.36
CA LYS A 188 10.53 -7.01 26.59
C LYS A 188 10.97 -6.98 28.05
N ALA A 189 11.03 -5.80 28.67
CA ALA A 189 11.40 -5.65 30.07
C ALA A 189 10.37 -6.28 31.05
N MET A 190 9.08 -6.25 30.70
CA MET A 190 8.04 -6.92 31.48
C MET A 190 8.14 -8.45 31.40
N ILE A 191 8.52 -9.00 30.24
CA ILE A 191 8.74 -10.44 30.05
C ILE A 191 10.03 -10.88 30.74
N GLU A 192 11.11 -10.12 30.61
CA GLU A 192 12.41 -10.44 31.22
C GLU A 192 12.36 -10.42 32.75
N LYS A 193 11.55 -9.52 33.36
CA LYS A 193 11.24 -9.55 34.81
C LYS A 193 10.39 -10.75 35.24
N ARG A 194 9.75 -11.48 34.32
CA ARG A 194 8.87 -12.64 34.59
C ARG A 194 9.54 -13.98 34.28
N CYS A 195 10.63 -14.00 33.51
CA CYS A 195 11.34 -15.20 33.09
C CYS A 195 12.59 -15.45 33.94
N SER A 196 12.40 -15.71 35.23
CA SER A 196 13.40 -16.39 36.08
C SER A 196 13.10 -17.89 36.26
N GLU A 197 12.22 -18.48 35.44
CA GLU A 197 11.95 -19.92 35.54
C GLU A 197 11.56 -20.52 34.18
N ASP A 198 12.12 -21.70 33.93
CA ASP A 198 12.29 -22.39 32.66
C ASP A 198 11.01 -22.63 31.86
N THR A 199 10.93 -22.10 30.64
CA THR A 199 10.19 -22.73 29.51
C THR A 199 10.49 -21.97 28.22
N PHE A 200 11.67 -22.22 27.66
CA PHE A 200 12.05 -21.83 26.30
C PHE A 200 11.68 -22.99 25.38
N ASP A 201 10.66 -22.81 24.52
CA ASP A 201 10.51 -23.47 23.21
C ASP A 201 9.06 -23.35 22.68
N SER A 202 8.61 -22.15 22.29
CA SER A 202 7.58 -22.00 21.24
C SER A 202 7.33 -20.54 20.88
N TRP A 203 8.25 -19.90 20.14
CA TRP A 203 7.89 -18.68 19.42
C TRP A 203 8.32 -18.75 17.96
N SER A 204 7.36 -19.08 17.11
CA SER A 204 7.42 -18.86 15.67
C SER A 204 7.55 -17.35 15.40
N PRO A 205 8.53 -16.90 14.61
CA PRO A 205 8.69 -15.50 14.26
C PRO A 205 7.64 -15.14 13.20
N GLY A 206 6.51 -14.57 13.63
CA GLY A 206 5.49 -14.21 12.64
C GLY A 206 4.17 -13.61 13.09
N VAL A 207 3.94 -13.20 14.34
CA VAL A 207 2.79 -12.32 14.68
C VAL A 207 3.12 -11.50 15.93
N GLU A 208 3.35 -10.20 15.74
CA GLU A 208 3.56 -9.22 16.82
C GLU A 208 2.25 -8.90 17.54
N ASN A 209 1.87 -9.74 18.51
CA ASN A 209 0.78 -9.41 19.42
C ASN A 209 1.31 -8.76 20.71
N THR A 210 1.12 -7.46 20.85
CA THR A 210 1.33 -6.61 22.04
C THR A 210 0.51 -7.03 23.29
N ARG A 211 -0.12 -8.21 23.30
CA ARG A 211 -0.94 -8.66 24.44
C ARG A 211 -0.16 -9.62 25.33
N VAL A 212 0.38 -9.08 26.42
CA VAL A 212 0.87 -9.88 27.56
C VAL A 212 -0.34 -10.22 28.44
N LEU A 213 -0.97 -11.37 28.21
CA LEU A 213 -1.99 -11.91 29.11
C LEU A 213 -1.32 -12.90 30.08
N PRO A 214 -1.79 -13.00 31.35
CA PRO A 214 -1.22 -13.90 32.34
C PRO A 214 -1.35 -15.36 31.89
N VAL A 215 -0.25 -16.11 32.03
CA VAL A 215 -0.10 -17.53 31.68
C VAL A 215 -0.77 -18.41 32.76
N THR A 216 -2.07 -18.26 32.96
CA THR A 216 -2.87 -19.22 33.76
C THR A 216 -4.02 -19.81 32.97
N GLU A 217 -4.25 -19.35 31.75
CA GLU A 217 -5.19 -19.97 30.82
C GLU A 217 -4.40 -20.55 29.66
N THR A 218 -4.51 -21.86 29.46
CA THR A 218 -4.05 -22.52 28.24
C THR A 218 -4.56 -21.72 27.05
N ARG A 219 -3.65 -21.07 26.31
CA ARG A 219 -4.01 -20.27 25.13
C ARG A 219 -4.87 -21.13 24.22
N ILE A 220 -6.17 -20.83 24.15
CA ILE A 220 -7.08 -21.44 23.19
C ILE A 220 -6.52 -21.11 21.81
N LYS A 221 -5.99 -22.12 21.11
CA LYS A 221 -5.51 -21.98 19.74
C LYS A 221 -6.70 -21.51 18.91
N ARG A 222 -6.65 -20.27 18.42
CA ARG A 222 -7.71 -19.72 17.57
C ARG A 222 -7.58 -20.39 16.20
N GLN A 223 -8.46 -21.34 15.91
CA GLN A 223 -8.59 -21.87 14.55
C GLN A 223 -9.24 -20.79 13.67
N ALA A 224 -8.66 -20.57 12.49
CA ALA A 224 -9.27 -19.71 11.49
C ALA A 224 -10.44 -20.45 10.84
N ILE A 225 -11.52 -19.73 10.57
CA ILE A 225 -12.72 -20.22 9.88
C ILE A 225 -12.85 -19.39 8.60
N SER A 226 -13.04 -20.05 7.45
CA SER A 226 -13.28 -19.40 6.15
C SER A 226 -14.55 -19.93 5.54
N ALA A 227 -15.34 -19.05 4.94
CA ALA A 227 -16.46 -19.42 4.09
C ALA A 227 -15.99 -19.68 2.65
N GLU A 228 -16.85 -20.33 1.87
CA GLU A 228 -16.67 -20.48 0.42
C GLU A 228 -16.81 -19.12 -0.31
N PRO A 229 -16.10 -18.92 -1.43
CA PRO A 229 -16.18 -17.66 -2.17
C PRO A 229 -17.52 -17.51 -2.89
N LEU A 230 -18.08 -16.29 -2.85
CA LEU A 230 -19.35 -15.94 -3.51
C LEU A 230 -19.33 -16.15 -5.04
N SER A 231 -18.15 -16.26 -5.67
CA SER A 231 -18.02 -16.61 -7.09
C SER A 231 -18.54 -18.01 -7.41
N SER A 232 -18.58 -18.92 -6.43
CA SER A 232 -19.23 -20.23 -6.56
C SER A 232 -20.75 -20.09 -6.81
N LEU A 233 -21.32 -18.97 -6.37
CA LEU A 233 -22.75 -18.64 -6.53
C LEU A 233 -23.05 -17.86 -7.82
N ALA A 234 -22.04 -17.55 -8.65
CA ALA A 234 -22.21 -16.71 -9.85
C ALA A 234 -23.17 -17.28 -10.91
N GLY A 235 -23.53 -18.57 -10.82
CA GLY A 235 -24.55 -19.22 -11.66
C GLY A 235 -25.96 -19.27 -11.04
N MET A 236 -26.12 -18.87 -9.77
CA MET A 236 -27.42 -18.85 -9.06
C MET A 236 -28.06 -17.46 -9.08
N GLN A 237 -27.91 -16.71 -10.18
CA GLN A 237 -28.76 -15.54 -10.48
C GLN A 237 -30.17 -15.97 -10.93
N GLY A 238 -30.67 -17.08 -10.41
CA GLY A 238 -32.04 -17.53 -10.61
C GLY A 238 -32.95 -16.86 -9.59
N ASP A 239 -34.19 -16.58 -9.98
CA ASP A 239 -35.22 -16.13 -9.05
C ASP A 239 -35.27 -17.04 -7.82
N LEU A 240 -35.24 -16.44 -6.64
CA LEU A 240 -35.36 -17.17 -5.38
C LEU A 240 -36.66 -17.99 -5.41
N ILE A 241 -36.57 -19.30 -5.17
CA ILE A 241 -37.75 -20.17 -5.16
C ILE A 241 -38.66 -19.74 -4.00
N LYS A 242 -39.86 -19.26 -4.32
CA LYS A 242 -40.85 -18.84 -3.32
C LYS A 242 -41.79 -19.97 -2.96
N ILE A 243 -41.90 -20.25 -1.67
CA ILE A 243 -42.74 -21.33 -1.14
C ILE A 243 -43.94 -20.71 -0.41
N PRO A 244 -45.18 -21.03 -0.81
CA PRO A 244 -46.37 -20.49 -0.19
C PRO A 244 -46.47 -20.93 1.28
N LYS A 245 -46.77 -19.97 2.16
CA LYS A 245 -46.90 -20.17 3.62
C LYS A 245 -48.15 -19.46 4.14
N SER A 246 -48.66 -19.93 5.27
CA SER A 246 -49.75 -19.25 5.97
C SER A 246 -49.28 -17.91 6.57
N SER A 247 -50.21 -17.00 6.83
CA SER A 247 -49.89 -15.73 7.48
C SER A 247 -49.27 -15.93 8.87
N LEU A 248 -49.74 -16.94 9.60
CA LEU A 248 -49.23 -17.29 10.93
C LEU A 248 -47.79 -17.80 10.86
N SER A 249 -47.51 -18.76 9.97
CA SER A 249 -46.16 -19.31 9.75
C SER A 249 -45.18 -18.21 9.37
N ARG A 250 -45.60 -17.28 8.50
CA ARG A 250 -44.78 -16.15 8.07
C ARG A 250 -44.42 -15.23 9.25
N GLU A 251 -45.35 -15.01 10.18
CA GLU A 251 -45.12 -14.17 11.36
C GLU A 251 -44.15 -14.83 12.35
N ILE A 252 -44.32 -16.13 12.62
CA ILE A 252 -43.44 -16.92 13.51
C ILE A 252 -42.00 -16.92 13.00
N ILE A 253 -41.80 -17.18 11.71
CA ILE A 253 -40.46 -17.19 11.11
C ILE A 253 -39.85 -15.79 11.15
N LYS A 254 -40.65 -14.76 10.86
CA LYS A 254 -40.19 -13.37 10.89
C LYS A 254 -39.73 -12.95 12.29
N SER A 255 -40.49 -13.28 13.35
CA SER A 255 -40.07 -12.97 14.72
C SER A 255 -38.79 -13.71 15.09
N ALA A 256 -38.68 -15.00 14.73
CA ALA A 256 -37.48 -15.79 15.01
C ALA A 256 -36.20 -15.21 14.36
N ILE A 257 -36.31 -14.63 13.16
CA ILE A 257 -35.18 -13.97 12.49
C ILE A 257 -34.79 -12.67 13.19
N LEU A 258 -35.77 -11.86 13.61
CA LEU A 258 -35.53 -10.58 14.28
C LEU A 258 -34.97 -10.74 15.70
N ASP A 259 -35.35 -11.81 16.38
CA ASP A 259 -34.85 -12.14 17.72
C ASP A 259 -33.41 -12.68 17.69
N ASN A 260 -32.91 -13.10 16.52
CA ASN A 260 -31.56 -13.63 16.37
C ASN A 260 -30.51 -12.52 16.26
N ASP A 261 -29.50 -12.56 17.12
CA ASP A 261 -28.42 -11.55 17.17
C ASP A 261 -27.61 -11.42 15.87
N PHE A 262 -27.44 -12.51 15.11
CA PHE A 262 -26.70 -12.49 13.84
C PHE A 262 -27.53 -11.92 12.69
N MET A 263 -28.87 -11.94 12.78
CA MET A 263 -29.78 -11.61 11.68
C MET A 263 -30.66 -10.38 11.94
N LYS A 264 -30.66 -9.81 13.15
CA LYS A 264 -31.51 -8.66 13.53
C LYS A 264 -31.28 -7.37 12.74
N ASN A 265 -30.13 -7.23 12.08
CA ASN A 265 -29.75 -6.03 11.32
C ASN A 265 -30.08 -6.14 9.81
N LEU A 266 -30.79 -7.18 9.38
CA LEU A 266 -31.22 -7.33 7.98
C LEU A 266 -32.36 -6.36 7.64
N GLU A 267 -32.41 -5.89 6.39
CA GLU A 267 -33.50 -5.06 5.93
C GLU A 267 -34.81 -5.87 5.85
N MET A 268 -35.95 -5.23 6.11
CA MET A 268 -37.28 -5.87 6.05
C MET A 268 -37.61 -6.49 4.68
N THR A 269 -36.97 -6.03 3.61
CA THR A 269 -37.02 -6.63 2.26
C THR A 269 -36.31 -7.97 2.22
N GLN A 270 -35.06 -8.03 2.69
CA GLN A 270 -34.25 -9.25 2.79
C GLN A 270 -34.90 -10.29 3.69
N ILE A 271 -35.45 -9.88 4.84
CA ILE A 271 -36.18 -10.78 5.75
C ILE A 271 -37.38 -11.41 5.02
N ARG A 272 -38.13 -10.62 4.23
CA ARG A 272 -39.26 -11.15 3.44
C ARG A 272 -38.80 -12.19 2.42
N GLU A 273 -37.69 -11.93 1.72
CA GLU A 273 -37.12 -12.88 0.75
C GLU A 273 -36.67 -14.19 1.41
N ILE A 274 -36.01 -14.11 2.56
CA ILE A 274 -35.62 -15.30 3.35
C ILE A 274 -36.86 -16.09 3.78
N VAL A 275 -37.86 -15.42 4.34
CA VAL A 275 -39.10 -16.09 4.77
C VAL A 275 -39.81 -16.73 3.59
N ASP A 276 -39.80 -16.10 2.41
CA ASP A 276 -40.44 -16.65 1.22
C ASP A 276 -39.71 -17.91 0.69
N CYS A 277 -38.37 -18.00 0.80
CA CYS A 277 -37.61 -19.15 0.30
C CYS A 277 -37.43 -20.32 1.27
N MET A 278 -37.68 -20.13 2.57
CA MET A 278 -37.69 -21.23 3.53
C MET A 278 -38.72 -22.30 3.17
N TYR A 279 -38.45 -23.57 3.48
CA TYR A 279 -39.34 -24.69 3.18
C TYR A 279 -39.66 -25.50 4.44
N PRO A 280 -40.89 -26.05 4.54
CA PRO A 280 -41.26 -26.88 5.69
C PRO A 280 -40.56 -28.24 5.61
N VAL A 281 -40.11 -28.73 6.76
CA VAL A 281 -39.57 -30.09 6.92
C VAL A 281 -40.20 -30.71 8.15
N GLN A 282 -40.67 -31.96 8.02
CA GLN A 282 -41.32 -32.70 9.10
C GLN A 282 -40.43 -33.87 9.53
N TYR A 283 -40.28 -34.04 10.83
CA TYR A 283 -39.51 -35.11 11.44
C TYR A 283 -40.38 -35.92 12.39
N ALA A 284 -40.16 -37.23 12.45
CA ALA A 284 -40.87 -38.09 13.39
C ALA A 284 -40.33 -37.90 14.81
N ALA A 285 -41.14 -38.20 15.83
CA ALA A 285 -40.70 -38.16 17.22
C ALA A 285 -39.44 -39.04 17.43
N GLY A 286 -38.42 -38.49 18.08
CA GLY A 286 -37.13 -39.16 18.30
C GLY A 286 -36.16 -39.13 17.11
N SER A 287 -36.47 -38.37 16.05
CA SER A 287 -35.56 -38.19 14.91
C SER A 287 -34.38 -37.28 15.24
N LEU A 288 -33.18 -37.69 14.81
CA LEU A 288 -31.97 -36.88 14.89
C LEU A 288 -31.88 -35.97 13.66
N ILE A 289 -32.02 -34.65 13.86
CA ILE A 289 -32.02 -33.65 12.78
C ILE A 289 -30.59 -33.19 12.44
N ILE A 290 -29.76 -32.95 13.46
CA ILE A 290 -28.36 -32.52 13.34
C ILE A 290 -27.53 -33.35 14.31
N LYS A 291 -26.32 -33.73 13.89
CA LYS A 291 -25.36 -34.49 14.71
C LYS A 291 -24.11 -33.64 14.98
N GLU A 292 -23.60 -33.73 16.20
CA GLU A 292 -22.35 -33.05 16.57
C GLU A 292 -21.16 -33.58 15.75
N GLY A 293 -20.35 -32.65 15.23
CA GLY A 293 -19.20 -32.95 14.37
C GLY A 293 -19.49 -32.89 12.86
N ASP A 294 -20.76 -32.81 12.46
CA ASP A 294 -21.14 -32.66 11.06
C ASP A 294 -21.02 -31.20 10.59
N VAL A 295 -20.80 -31.01 9.29
CA VAL A 295 -20.71 -29.67 8.68
C VAL A 295 -22.11 -29.05 8.61
N GLY A 296 -22.28 -27.89 9.25
CA GLY A 296 -23.54 -27.13 9.21
C GLY A 296 -23.68 -26.29 7.94
N SER A 297 -24.74 -26.52 7.18
CA SER A 297 -25.09 -25.75 5.95
C SER A 297 -26.53 -25.24 5.90
N ILE A 298 -27.36 -25.60 6.89
CA ILE A 298 -28.81 -25.31 6.91
C ILE A 298 -29.18 -24.69 8.26
N VAL A 299 -30.10 -23.73 8.24
CA VAL A 299 -30.69 -23.10 9.42
C VAL A 299 -32.15 -23.55 9.56
N TYR A 300 -32.58 -23.87 10.78
CA TYR A 300 -33.93 -24.31 11.09
C TYR A 300 -34.65 -23.30 11.98
N VAL A 301 -35.96 -23.20 11.79
CA VAL A 301 -36.89 -22.50 12.68
C VAL A 301 -37.95 -23.52 13.10
N MET A 302 -38.26 -23.55 14.39
CA MET A 302 -39.30 -24.43 14.92
C MET A 302 -40.66 -23.76 14.77
N GLU A 303 -41.61 -24.47 14.16
CA GLU A 303 -43.01 -24.09 13.98
C GLU A 303 -43.92 -25.14 14.62
#